data_AF-A0A2N8KTL7-F1
#
_entry.id   AF-A0A2N8KTL7-F1
#
_cell.length_a   1.000
_cell.length_b   1.000
_cell.length_c   1.000
_cell.angle_alpha   90.00
_cell.angle_beta   90.00
_cell.angle_gamma   90.00
#
_symmetry.space_group_name_H-M   'P 1'
#
loop_
_entity.id
_entity.type
_entity.pdbx_description
1 polymer ?
#
loop_
_entity_poly.entity_id
_entity_poly.type
_entity_poly.pdbx_seq_one_letter_code
_entity_poly.pdbx_strand_id
1 'polypeptide(L)'
;MPDGRVEAVSWHELQEVIIVTTGEGPFEDDVFWVLSGNGRGCAVPSESAGMKELLTRLQQLPGFNNESVIQAMGSTSNAKFICWSRGNVL
;
A
#
# COMPACT_ATOMS: atom_id res chain seq x y z
N MET A 1 -8.28 -7.69 -13.42
CA MET A 1 -9.07 -8.26 -14.55
C MET A 1 -9.58 -7.11 -15.41
N PRO A 2 -9.64 -7.20 -16.76
CA PRO A 2 -9.93 -6.03 -17.59
C PRO A 2 -11.44 -5.92 -17.84
N ASP A 3 -12.20 -5.53 -16.82
CA ASP A 3 -13.56 -5.00 -16.99
C ASP A 3 -13.57 -3.48 -17.21
N GLY A 4 -12.38 -2.87 -17.31
CA GLY A 4 -12.21 -1.43 -17.44
C GLY A 4 -12.48 -0.64 -16.16
N ARG A 5 -12.69 -1.32 -15.01
CA ARG A 5 -12.84 -0.63 -13.74
C ARG A 5 -11.52 0.00 -13.31
N VAL A 6 -11.59 1.29 -13.04
CA VAL A 6 -10.53 2.05 -12.40
C VAL A 6 -10.93 2.22 -10.94
N GLU A 7 -10.21 1.52 -10.07
CA GLU A 7 -10.32 1.73 -8.64
C GLU A 7 -9.40 2.89 -8.22
N ALA A 8 -9.92 3.82 -7.43
CA ALA A 8 -9.18 4.99 -7.00
C ALA A 8 -9.65 5.46 -5.62
N VAL A 9 -8.74 6.07 -4.87
CA VAL A 9 -9.00 6.72 -3.58
C VAL A 9 -8.52 8.16 -3.66
N SER A 10 -9.36 9.12 -3.26
CA SER A 10 -8.94 10.52 -3.19
C SER A 10 -8.08 10.76 -1.94
N TRP A 11 -7.09 11.66 -2.03
CA TRP A 11 -6.22 11.98 -0.89
C TRP A 11 -6.98 12.47 0.35
N HIS A 12 -8.09 13.17 0.16
CA HIS A 12 -8.91 13.67 1.26
C HIS A 12 -9.68 12.54 1.96
N GLU A 13 -9.96 11.45 1.26
CA GLU A 13 -10.70 10.28 1.78
C GLU A 13 -9.77 9.14 2.22
N LEU A 14 -8.46 9.19 1.93
CA LEU A 14 -7.52 8.14 2.31
C LEU A 14 -7.53 7.92 3.83
N GLN A 15 -7.93 6.74 4.28
CA GLN A 15 -8.02 6.38 5.71
C GLN A 15 -6.92 5.44 6.15
N GLU A 16 -6.40 4.59 5.26
CA GLU A 16 -5.43 3.56 5.60
C GLU A 16 -4.53 3.25 4.42
N VAL A 17 -3.28 2.91 4.73
CA VAL A 17 -2.29 2.39 3.80
C VAL A 17 -1.72 1.12 4.42
N ILE A 18 -1.89 -0.01 3.74
CA ILE A 18 -1.29 -1.28 4.13
C ILE A 18 -0.43 -1.84 2.99
N ILE A 19 0.59 -2.61 3.35
CA ILE A 19 1.28 -3.49 2.42
C ILE A 19 0.78 -4.91 2.67
N VAL A 20 0.38 -5.59 1.60
CA VAL A 20 0.05 -7.01 1.60
C VAL A 20 1.16 -7.74 0.89
N THR A 21 1.79 -8.71 1.56
CA THR A 21 2.77 -9.59 0.95
C THR A 21 2.17 -10.96 0.68
N THR A 22 2.61 -11.64 -0.37
CA THR A 22 2.28 -13.04 -0.69
C THR A 22 3.56 -13.88 -0.70
N GLY A 23 3.43 -15.20 -0.78
CA GLY A 23 4.57 -16.12 -0.92
C GLY A 23 4.85 -16.52 -2.37
N GLU A 24 4.31 -15.78 -3.35
CA GLU A 24 4.30 -16.19 -4.77
C GLU A 24 5.48 -15.63 -5.59
N GLY A 25 6.31 -14.80 -4.98
CA GLY A 25 7.53 -14.28 -5.57
C GLY A 25 8.62 -15.35 -5.75
N PRO A 26 9.70 -15.03 -6.50
CA PRO A 26 10.04 -13.72 -7.08
C PRO A 26 9.58 -13.52 -8.53
N PHE A 27 8.85 -14.48 -9.11
CA PHE A 27 8.46 -14.44 -10.53
C PHE A 27 7.17 -13.64 -10.78
N GLU A 28 6.34 -13.49 -9.74
CA GLU A 28 5.12 -12.69 -9.72
C GLU A 28 5.27 -11.56 -8.69
N ASP A 29 4.51 -10.48 -8.85
CA ASP A 29 4.41 -9.43 -7.83
C ASP A 29 3.92 -10.05 -6.52
N ASP A 30 4.75 -10.00 -5.48
CA ASP A 30 4.45 -10.54 -4.16
C ASP A 30 4.25 -9.44 -3.10
N VAL A 31 4.31 -8.17 -3.50
CA VAL A 31 4.10 -7.01 -2.62
C VAL A 31 3.12 -6.03 -3.24
N PHE A 32 2.01 -5.79 -2.54
CA PHE A 32 0.94 -4.90 -2.98
C PHE A 32 0.65 -3.81 -1.96
N TRP A 33 0.59 -2.56 -2.44
CA TRP A 33 0.18 -1.40 -1.65
C TRP A 33 -1.32 -1.22 -1.76
N VAL A 34 -2.04 -1.37 -0.66
CA VAL A 34 -3.49 -1.18 -0.61
C VAL A 34 -3.80 0.13 0.09
N LEU A 35 -4.42 1.04 -0.65
CA LEU A 35 -4.91 2.32 -0.17
C LEU A 35 -6.42 2.20 -0.02
N SER A 36 -6.98 2.57 1.13
CA SER A 36 -8.42 2.48 1.37
C SER A 36 -8.98 3.77 1.97
N GLY A 37 -10.25 4.06 1.67
CA GLY A 37 -10.93 5.29 2.08
C GLY A 37 -12.38 5.33 1.64
N ASN A 38 -13.28 5.80 2.51
CA ASN A 38 -14.71 6.00 2.22
C ASN A 38 -15.40 4.83 1.49
N GLY A 39 -15.14 3.59 1.95
CA GLY A 39 -15.72 2.37 1.38
C GLY A 39 -15.15 1.92 0.03
N ARG A 40 -14.08 2.56 -0.45
CA ARG A 40 -13.34 2.20 -1.68
C ARG A 40 -11.88 1.91 -1.35
N GLY A 41 -11.18 1.26 -2.28
CA GLY A 41 -9.75 1.05 -2.17
C GLY A 41 -9.12 0.75 -3.52
N CYS A 42 -7.83 1.01 -3.64
CA CYS A 42 -7.03 0.58 -4.78
C CYS A 42 -5.80 -0.20 -4.31
N ALA A 43 -5.45 -1.24 -5.06
CA ALA A 43 -4.24 -2.01 -4.87
C ALA A 43 -3.24 -1.66 -5.97
N VAL A 44 -2.02 -1.34 -5.59
CA VAL A 44 -0.93 -0.97 -6.50
C VAL A 44 0.24 -1.94 -6.28
N PRO A 45 0.60 -2.77 -7.26
CA PRO A 45 1.78 -3.63 -7.17
C PRO A 45 3.07 -2.80 -6.98
N SER A 46 4.01 -3.29 -6.17
CA SER A 46 5.28 -2.59 -5.90
C SER A 46 6.11 -2.31 -7.14
N GLU A 47 6.03 -3.15 -8.18
CA GLU A 47 6.77 -2.96 -9.43
C GLU A 47 6.08 -2.02 -10.43
N SER A 48 4.99 -1.35 -10.03
CA SER A 48 4.28 -0.37 -10.87
C SER A 48 5.16 0.85 -11.18
N ALA A 49 5.11 1.34 -12.42
CA ALA A 49 5.95 2.45 -12.91
C ALA A 49 5.86 3.76 -12.09
N GLY A 50 4.78 3.99 -11.33
CA GLY A 50 4.58 5.16 -10.46
C GLY A 50 4.75 4.91 -8.96
N MET A 51 5.26 3.74 -8.57
CA MET A 51 5.35 3.35 -7.16
C MET A 51 6.28 4.26 -6.36
N LYS A 52 7.38 4.72 -6.96
CA LYS A 52 8.35 5.59 -6.29
C LYS A 52 7.73 6.95 -5.92
N GLU A 53 6.98 7.54 -6.83
CA GLU A 53 6.26 8.79 -6.60
C GLU A 53 5.15 8.61 -5.55
N LEU A 54 4.42 7.48 -5.64
CA LEU A 54 3.40 7.12 -4.66
C LEU A 54 4.00 7.01 -3.25
N LEU A 55 5.06 6.22 -3.09
CA LEU A 55 5.75 6.04 -1.81
C LEU A 55 6.26 7.38 -1.26
N THR A 56 6.90 8.20 -2.10
CA THR A 56 7.39 9.52 -1.71
C THR A 56 6.27 10.38 -1.14
N ARG A 57 5.08 10.34 -1.76
CA ARG A 57 3.90 11.08 -1.30
C ARG A 57 3.32 10.52 0.00
N LEU A 58 3.23 9.19 0.12
CA LEU A 58 2.73 8.50 1.32
C LEU A 58 3.61 8.78 2.54
N GLN A 59 4.95 8.81 2.37
CA GLN A 59 5.90 9.14 3.43
C GLN A 59 5.77 10.58 3.96
N GLN A 60 5.06 11.47 3.26
CA GLN A 60 4.75 12.83 3.77
C GLN A 60 3.53 12.85 4.70
N LEU A 61 2.81 11.73 4.85
CA LEU A 61 1.68 11.65 5.76
C LEU A 61 2.19 11.68 7.22
N PRO A 62 1.62 12.53 8.09
CA PRO A 62 1.97 12.53 9.51
C PRO A 62 1.75 11.15 10.13
N GLY A 63 2.75 10.63 10.84
CA GLY A 63 2.70 9.30 11.46
C GLY A 63 2.92 8.12 10.51
N PHE A 64 3.40 8.34 9.28
CA PHE A 64 3.72 7.25 8.36
C PHE A 64 4.85 6.36 8.93
N ASN A 65 4.60 5.05 9.00
CA ASN A 65 5.49 4.06 9.60
C ASN A 65 6.39 3.41 8.53
N ASN A 66 7.61 3.93 8.41
CA ASN A 66 8.63 3.36 7.52
C ASN A 66 9.19 2.02 8.01
N GLU A 67 9.14 1.73 9.32
CA GLU A 67 9.57 0.44 9.84
C GLU A 67 8.65 -0.68 9.35
N SER A 68 7.34 -0.43 9.28
CA SER A 68 6.39 -1.38 8.69
C SER A 68 6.66 -1.64 7.22
N VAL A 69 7.14 -0.63 6.47
CA VAL A 69 7.57 -0.84 5.06
C VAL A 69 8.80 -1.75 5.01
N ILE A 70 9.81 -1.49 5.83
CA ILE A 70 11.04 -2.30 5.89
C ILE A 70 10.70 -3.75 6.25
N GLN A 71 9.83 -3.96 7.24
CA GLN A 71 9.37 -5.30 7.63
C GLN A 71 8.62 -6.01 6.50
N ALA A 72 7.78 -5.29 5.78
CA ALA A 72 7.06 -5.85 4.64
C ALA A 72 8.01 -6.30 3.53
N MET A 73 9.01 -5.48 3.17
CA MET A 73 9.99 -5.83 2.13
C MET A 73 10.89 -7.02 2.50
N GLY A 74 10.98 -7.38 3.78
CA GLY A 74 11.68 -8.57 4.25
C GLY A 74 10.77 -9.80 4.44
N SER A 75 9.47 -9.68 4.18
CA SER A 75 8.51 -10.77 4.35
C SER A 75 8.57 -11.73 3.16
N THR A 76 8.53 -13.03 3.46
CA THR A 76 8.46 -14.12 2.47
C THR A 76 7.17 -14.92 2.58
N SER A 77 6.17 -14.37 3.26
CA SER A 77 4.92 -15.04 3.63
C SER A 77 3.72 -14.13 3.43
N ASN A 78 2.53 -14.73 3.43
CA ASN A 78 1.28 -14.00 3.44
C ASN A 78 1.16 -13.15 4.71
N ALA A 79 1.24 -11.83 4.58
CA ALA A 79 1.20 -10.92 5.72
C ALA A 79 0.61 -9.55 5.34
N LYS A 80 0.22 -8.79 6.36
CA LYS A 80 -0.29 -7.43 6.22
C LYS A 80 0.44 -6.51 7.18
N PHE A 81 0.91 -5.38 6.68
CA PHE A 81 1.66 -4.39 7.44
C PHE A 81 0.96 -3.05 7.31
N ILE A 82 0.51 -2.46 8.42
CA ILE A 82 -0.11 -1.14 8.43
C ILE A 82 1.00 -0.10 8.38
N CYS A 83 1.09 0.63 7.27
CA CYS A 83 2.07 1.70 7.09
C CYS A 83 1.52 3.05 7.55
N TRP A 84 0.21 3.25 7.51
CA TRP A 84 -0.41 4.49 7.97
C TRP A 84 -1.91 4.33 8.20
N SER A 85 -2.45 5.08 9.16
CA SER A 85 -3.90 5.25 9.33
C SER A 85 -4.25 6.68 9.74
N ARG A 86 -5.33 7.22 9.20
CA ARG A 86 -5.77 8.59 9.46
C ARG A 86 -6.16 8.76 10.92
N GLY A 87 -5.58 9.77 11.57
CA GLY A 87 -5.87 10.09 12.97
C GLY A 87 -5.06 9.27 13.97
N ASN A 88 -4.23 8.33 13.51
CA ASN A 88 -3.28 7.64 14.37
C ASN A 88 -1.94 8.40 14.33
N VAL A 89 -1.77 9.34 15.25
CA VAL A 89 -0.47 9.91 15.57
C VAL A 89 0.03 9.11 16.77
N LEU A 90 0.96 8.17 16.54
CA LEU A 90 1.68 7.51 17.63
C LEU A 90 2.51 8.54 18.42
#